data_AF-A0A955U3W4-F1
#
_entry.id   AF-A0A955U3W4-F1
#
_cell.length_a   1.000
_cell.length_b   1.000
_cell.length_c   1.000
_cell.angle_alpha   90.00
_cell.angle_beta   90.00
_cell.angle_gamma   90.00
#
_symmetry.space_group_name_H-M   'P 1'
#
loop_
_entity.id
_entity.type
_entity.pdbx_description
1 polymer ?
#
loop_
_entity_poly.entity_id
_entity_poly.type
_entity_poly.pdbx_seq_one_letter_code
_entity_poly.pdbx_strand_id
1 'polypeptide(L)'
;MNGFEWLDRLPAEQQHQLYQLMEAVSDGDNELVEAMTPALLDAAASDDQAWVEVFVRNFHLRSLVFNREDVKQALPQAVSLLERAHREDARDCPQSVCASHVLTAAYTLTDPVGYAARREAVSRETLDGLDPDRVCFLCISNEVAKALIDQGRADEALQLIERQKQIRRERGIGFDPDDFARTESSALLAVGRHDEALAVVDAGLESGRVYRGESWMNEVGQLRSWILASSGRGDEAAAELPELGQVFRDGGFEIHRRLVTRLVADGHLASLNG
;
A
#
# COMPACT_ATOMS: atom_id res chain seq x y z
N MET A 1 0.75 17.52 18.87
CA MET A 1 0.13 16.28 19.38
C MET A 1 1.04 15.15 18.95
N ASN A 2 1.60 14.41 19.88
CA ASN A 2 2.45 13.27 19.55
C ASN A 2 1.53 12.19 18.95
N GLY A 3 1.86 11.62 17.79
CA GLY A 3 1.04 10.61 17.11
C GLY A 3 0.83 9.30 17.90
N PHE A 4 1.46 9.18 19.08
CA PHE A 4 1.51 8.00 19.91
C PHE A 4 0.88 8.17 21.31
N GLU A 5 0.15 9.25 21.59
CA GLU A 5 -0.50 9.49 22.91
C GLU A 5 -1.43 8.34 23.38
N TRP A 6 -1.86 7.46 22.47
CA TRP A 6 -2.63 6.25 22.79
C TRP A 6 -1.79 5.14 23.43
N LEU A 7 -0.46 5.11 23.23
CA LEU A 7 0.44 4.16 23.89
C LEU A 7 0.63 4.48 25.37
N ASP A 8 0.45 5.73 25.78
CA ASP A 8 0.60 6.17 27.18
C ASP A 8 -0.38 5.46 28.15
N ARG A 9 -1.40 4.78 27.60
CA ARG A 9 -2.37 3.97 28.34
C ARG A 9 -1.82 2.61 28.77
N LEU A 10 -0.66 2.20 28.25
CA LEU A 10 -0.05 0.89 28.49
C LEU A 10 1.16 0.98 29.43
N PRO A 11 1.52 -0.11 30.14
CA PRO A 11 2.81 -0.19 30.83
C PRO A 11 3.99 0.00 29.86
N ALA A 12 5.08 0.60 30.32
CA ALA A 12 6.25 0.93 29.49
C ALA A 12 6.84 -0.28 28.73
N GLU A 13 6.83 -1.46 29.35
CA GLU A 13 7.25 -2.71 28.71
C GLU A 13 6.38 -3.05 27.50
N GLN A 14 5.05 -2.96 27.64
CA GLN A 14 4.12 -3.25 26.56
C GLN A 14 4.20 -2.19 25.46
N GLN A 15 4.40 -0.91 25.81
CA GLN A 15 4.67 0.14 24.81
C GLN A 15 5.89 -0.21 23.97
N HIS A 16 7.00 -0.60 24.61
CA HIS A 16 8.23 -0.99 23.92
C HIS A 16 8.02 -2.17 22.99
N GLN A 17 7.28 -3.20 23.42
CA GLN A 17 6.99 -4.35 22.59
C GLN A 17 6.11 -4.00 21.37
N LEU A 18 5.14 -3.10 21.52
CA LEU A 18 4.34 -2.62 20.38
C LEU A 18 5.19 -1.80 19.40
N TYR A 19 6.13 -0.99 19.90
CA TYR A 19 7.11 -0.30 19.03
C TYR A 19 7.99 -1.29 18.26
N GLN A 20 8.54 -2.29 18.94
CA GLN A 20 9.34 -3.34 18.31
C GLN A 20 8.55 -4.11 17.25
N LEU A 21 7.27 -4.40 17.48
CA LEU A 21 6.41 -5.03 16.47
C LEU A 21 6.27 -4.15 15.21
N MET A 22 6.08 -2.84 15.38
CA MET A 22 5.97 -1.90 14.25
C MET A 22 7.27 -1.81 13.45
N GLU A 23 8.40 -1.75 14.16
CA GLU A 23 9.75 -1.71 13.57
C GLU A 23 10.03 -3.01 12.81
N ALA A 24 9.80 -4.17 13.43
CA ALA A 24 9.99 -5.47 12.80
C ALA A 24 9.18 -5.62 11.49
N VAL A 25 7.93 -5.17 11.48
CA VAL A 25 7.11 -5.16 10.24
C VAL A 25 7.71 -4.23 9.19
N SER A 26 8.20 -3.06 9.59
CA SER A 26 8.77 -2.05 8.68
C SER A 26 10.11 -2.50 8.08
N ASP A 27 10.92 -3.20 8.87
CA ASP A 27 12.22 -3.74 8.48
C ASP A 27 12.11 -5.08 7.72
N GLY A 28 10.91 -5.65 7.65
CA GLY A 28 10.71 -6.96 7.02
C GLY A 28 11.19 -8.14 7.86
N ASP A 29 11.43 -7.96 9.17
CA ASP A 29 11.81 -9.02 10.10
C ASP A 29 10.59 -9.88 10.48
N ASN A 30 10.18 -10.70 9.51
CA ASN A 30 9.01 -11.56 9.64
C ASN A 30 9.19 -12.65 10.71
N GLU A 31 10.43 -13.05 11.03
CA GLU A 31 10.71 -14.02 12.09
C GLU A 31 10.42 -13.42 13.46
N LEU A 32 10.86 -12.18 13.70
CA LEU A 32 10.57 -11.46 14.94
C LEU A 32 9.07 -11.16 15.07
N VAL A 33 8.39 -10.78 13.98
CA VAL A 33 6.93 -10.57 13.99
C VAL A 33 6.19 -11.84 14.45
N GLU A 34 6.54 -13.00 13.90
CA GLU A 34 5.92 -14.28 14.29
C GLU A 34 6.27 -14.69 15.73
N ALA A 35 7.49 -14.41 16.18
CA ALA A 35 7.91 -14.71 17.55
C ALA A 35 7.18 -13.86 18.60
N MET A 36 6.94 -12.58 18.31
CA MET A 36 6.32 -11.64 19.25
C MET A 36 4.79 -11.74 19.31
N THR A 37 4.15 -12.04 18.18
CA THR A 37 2.69 -11.95 18.02
C THR A 37 1.90 -12.76 19.07
N PRO A 38 2.19 -14.05 19.34
CA PRO A 38 1.42 -14.84 20.31
C PRO A 38 1.44 -14.24 21.72
N ALA A 39 2.62 -13.86 22.21
CA ALA A 39 2.77 -13.30 23.56
C ALA A 39 2.03 -11.95 23.71
N LEU A 40 2.03 -11.12 22.65
CA LEU A 40 1.31 -9.85 22.65
C LEU A 40 -0.20 -10.02 22.62
N LEU A 41 -0.71 -11.02 21.90
CA LEU A 41 -2.13 -11.35 21.89
C LEU A 41 -2.57 -11.92 23.24
N ASP A 42 -1.76 -12.77 23.87
CA ASP A 42 -2.03 -13.29 25.22
C ASP A 42 -2.08 -12.16 26.25
N ALA A 43 -1.18 -11.17 26.16
CA ALA A 43 -1.20 -9.99 27.03
C ALA A 43 -2.44 -9.11 26.79
N ALA A 44 -2.90 -9.02 25.54
CA ALA A 44 -4.08 -8.26 25.15
C ALA A 44 -5.41 -8.92 25.54
N ALA A 45 -5.40 -10.19 25.96
CA ALA A 45 -6.61 -10.92 26.36
C ALA A 45 -7.22 -10.47 27.71
N SER A 46 -6.62 -9.47 28.37
CA SER A 46 -7.16 -8.84 29.57
C SER A 46 -8.38 -7.96 29.24
N ASP A 47 -9.32 -7.88 30.18
CA ASP A 47 -10.43 -6.92 30.11
C ASP A 47 -9.84 -5.50 29.92
N ASP A 48 -10.36 -4.74 28.94
CA ASP A 48 -9.95 -3.36 28.57
C ASP A 48 -8.79 -3.20 27.55
N GLN A 49 -8.28 -4.28 26.95
CA GLN A 49 -7.22 -4.21 25.90
C GLN A 49 -7.65 -4.70 24.50
N ALA A 50 -8.95 -4.69 24.24
CA ALA A 50 -9.57 -4.98 22.93
C ALA A 50 -8.88 -4.27 21.74
N TRP A 51 -8.47 -3.02 21.93
CA TRP A 51 -7.79 -2.24 20.90
C TRP A 51 -6.36 -2.73 20.62
N VAL A 52 -5.67 -3.31 21.61
CA VAL A 52 -4.33 -3.88 21.47
C VAL A 52 -4.38 -5.15 20.62
N GLU A 53 -5.41 -5.98 20.79
CA GLU A 53 -5.65 -7.15 19.94
C GLU A 53 -5.75 -6.73 18.46
N VAL A 54 -6.58 -5.73 18.15
CA VAL A 54 -6.73 -5.18 16.79
C VAL A 54 -5.40 -4.65 16.27
N PHE A 55 -4.66 -3.93 17.11
CA PHE A 55 -3.36 -3.36 16.75
C PHE A 55 -2.36 -4.45 16.36
N VAL A 56 -2.15 -5.44 17.23
CA VAL A 56 -1.19 -6.54 17.03
C VAL A 56 -1.56 -7.36 15.81
N ARG A 57 -2.84 -7.73 15.67
CA ARG A 57 -3.34 -8.48 14.51
C ARG A 57 -3.17 -7.71 13.20
N ASN A 58 -3.38 -6.39 13.21
CA ASN A 58 -3.15 -5.55 12.03
C ASN A 58 -1.68 -5.58 11.59
N PHE A 59 -0.73 -5.44 12.53
CA PHE A 59 0.70 -5.48 12.20
C PHE A 59 1.18 -6.86 11.76
N HIS A 60 0.70 -7.93 12.40
CA HIS A 60 0.94 -9.30 11.93
C HIS A 60 0.42 -9.50 10.49
N LEU A 61 -0.80 -9.04 10.20
CA LEU A 61 -1.35 -9.10 8.85
C LEU A 61 -0.59 -8.27 7.83
N ARG A 62 -0.02 -7.13 8.22
CA ARG A 62 0.84 -6.35 7.34
C ARG A 62 2.09 -7.13 6.93
N SER A 63 2.69 -7.89 7.84
CA SER A 63 3.79 -8.80 7.49
C SER A 63 3.32 -9.87 6.49
N LEU A 64 2.17 -10.51 6.75
CA LEU A 64 1.64 -11.53 5.84
C LEU A 64 1.32 -10.99 4.44
N VAL A 65 0.72 -9.79 4.35
CA VAL A 65 0.24 -9.22 3.10
C VAL A 65 1.36 -8.51 2.34
N PHE A 66 2.08 -7.59 2.99
CA PHE A 66 2.99 -6.68 2.28
C PHE A 66 4.43 -7.20 2.20
N ASN A 67 4.87 -8.02 3.16
CA ASN A 67 6.25 -8.53 3.17
C ASN A 67 6.34 -9.95 2.59
N ARG A 68 5.30 -10.77 2.79
CA ARG A 68 5.32 -12.20 2.46
C ARG A 68 4.37 -12.61 1.35
N GLU A 69 3.42 -11.75 1.01
CA GLU A 69 2.33 -12.03 0.07
C GLU A 69 1.60 -13.37 0.34
N ASP A 70 1.51 -13.80 1.60
CA ASP A 70 0.92 -15.07 2.01
C ASP A 70 -0.61 -14.94 2.12
N VAL A 71 -1.26 -14.83 0.96
CA VAL A 71 -2.72 -14.68 0.83
C VAL A 71 -3.49 -15.78 1.55
N LYS A 72 -2.96 -17.02 1.49
CA LYS A 72 -3.63 -18.19 2.07
C LYS A 72 -3.81 -18.03 3.58
N GLN A 73 -2.81 -17.49 4.26
CA GLN A 73 -2.91 -17.16 5.67
C GLN A 73 -3.62 -15.82 5.91
N ALA A 74 -3.33 -14.81 5.09
CA ALA A 74 -3.79 -13.45 5.33
C ALA A 74 -5.30 -13.27 5.16
N LEU A 75 -5.90 -13.80 4.09
CA LEU A 75 -7.30 -13.50 3.73
C LEU A 75 -8.33 -13.84 4.82
N PRO A 76 -8.38 -15.07 5.39
CA PRO A 76 -9.34 -15.38 6.44
C PRO A 76 -9.12 -14.53 7.70
N GLN A 77 -7.85 -14.22 8.02
CA GLN A 77 -7.49 -13.41 9.16
C GLN A 77 -7.86 -11.93 8.99
N ALA A 78 -7.71 -11.38 7.77
CA ALA A 78 -8.09 -10.01 7.44
C ALA A 78 -9.59 -9.79 7.55
N VAL A 79 -10.40 -10.75 7.09
CA VAL A 79 -11.87 -10.72 7.29
C VAL A 79 -12.21 -10.69 8.79
N SER A 80 -11.62 -11.61 9.57
CA SER A 80 -11.85 -11.65 11.01
C SER A 80 -11.36 -10.39 11.74
N LEU A 81 -10.26 -9.79 11.30
CA LEU A 81 -9.75 -8.55 11.87
C LEU A 81 -10.71 -7.38 11.59
N LEU A 82 -11.23 -7.28 10.37
CA LEU A 82 -12.19 -6.23 10.03
C LEU A 82 -13.45 -6.32 10.91
N GLU A 83 -13.97 -7.53 11.13
CA GLU A 83 -15.10 -7.75 12.04
C GLU A 83 -14.76 -7.34 13.47
N ARG A 84 -13.56 -7.70 13.96
CA ARG A 84 -13.07 -7.35 15.30
C ARG A 84 -12.90 -5.84 15.49
N ALA A 85 -12.35 -5.14 14.49
CA ALA A 85 -12.10 -3.71 14.51
C ALA A 85 -13.40 -2.87 14.54
N HIS A 86 -14.52 -3.41 14.04
CA HIS A 86 -15.82 -2.74 14.08
C HIS A 86 -16.57 -2.90 15.41
N ARG A 87 -16.11 -3.78 16.31
CA ARG A 87 -16.72 -3.98 17.63
C ARG A 87 -16.54 -2.72 18.49
N GLU A 88 -17.57 -2.40 19.27
CA GLU A 88 -17.64 -1.17 20.07
C GLU A 88 -16.47 -1.00 21.04
N ASP A 89 -15.99 -2.09 21.63
CA ASP A 89 -14.86 -2.15 22.55
C ASP A 89 -13.49 -1.89 21.89
N ALA A 90 -13.38 -1.93 20.56
CA ALA A 90 -12.14 -1.70 19.83
C ALA A 90 -12.18 -0.49 18.88
N ARG A 91 -13.29 0.26 18.84
CA ARG A 91 -13.45 1.42 17.94
C ARG A 91 -12.38 2.48 18.12
N ASP A 92 -11.88 2.63 19.34
CA ASP A 92 -10.83 3.60 19.69
C ASP A 92 -9.42 3.14 19.30
N CYS A 93 -9.26 1.94 18.74
CA CYS A 93 -7.96 1.51 18.23
C CYS A 93 -7.51 2.46 17.10
N PRO A 94 -6.31 3.04 17.20
CA PRO A 94 -5.79 3.96 16.17
C PRO A 94 -5.59 3.28 14.81
N GLN A 95 -5.59 1.95 14.77
CA GLN A 95 -5.41 1.13 13.58
C GLN A 95 -6.70 0.45 13.11
N SER A 96 -7.88 0.72 13.70
CA SER A 96 -9.15 0.12 13.26
C SER A 96 -9.43 0.38 11.78
N VAL A 97 -9.15 1.59 11.31
CA VAL A 97 -9.28 1.97 9.88
C VAL A 97 -8.36 1.12 8.99
N CYS A 98 -7.15 0.80 9.47
CA CYS A 98 -6.16 0.02 8.74
C CYS A 98 -6.59 -1.44 8.50
N ALA A 99 -7.53 -1.97 9.28
CA ALA A 99 -8.11 -3.29 9.04
C ALA A 99 -8.75 -3.40 7.63
N SER A 100 -9.38 -2.31 7.16
CA SER A 100 -9.95 -2.26 5.81
C SER A 100 -8.87 -2.28 4.73
N HIS A 101 -7.76 -1.59 4.95
CA HIS A 101 -6.63 -1.54 4.03
C HIS A 101 -5.92 -2.90 3.89
N VAL A 102 -5.67 -3.61 5.00
CA VAL A 102 -5.07 -4.96 4.90
C VAL A 102 -6.00 -5.95 4.22
N LEU A 103 -7.32 -5.80 4.38
CA LEU A 103 -8.31 -6.61 3.66
C LEU A 103 -8.31 -6.31 2.16
N THR A 104 -8.29 -5.04 1.76
CA THR A 104 -8.28 -4.66 0.33
C THR A 104 -6.98 -5.09 -0.35
N ALA A 105 -5.86 -5.02 0.36
CA ALA A 105 -4.58 -5.54 -0.11
C ALA A 105 -4.60 -7.07 -0.25
N ALA A 106 -5.15 -7.81 0.73
CA ALA A 106 -5.32 -9.27 0.61
C ALA A 106 -6.23 -9.67 -0.56
N TYR A 107 -7.30 -8.92 -0.82
CA TYR A 107 -8.14 -9.11 -2.02
C TYR A 107 -7.37 -8.84 -3.31
N THR A 108 -6.53 -7.80 -3.33
CA THR A 108 -5.69 -7.46 -4.49
C THR A 108 -4.73 -8.59 -4.84
N LEU A 109 -4.08 -9.20 -3.84
CA LEU A 109 -3.18 -10.34 -4.06
C LEU A 109 -3.94 -11.62 -4.46
N THR A 110 -5.21 -11.75 -4.09
CA THR A 110 -6.03 -12.92 -4.43
C THR A 110 -6.51 -12.86 -5.88
N ASP A 111 -7.20 -11.77 -6.23
CA ASP A 111 -7.70 -11.51 -7.58
C ASP A 111 -8.04 -10.01 -7.67
N PRO A 112 -7.15 -9.19 -8.25
CA PRO A 112 -7.36 -7.74 -8.27
C PRO A 112 -8.62 -7.38 -9.06
N VAL A 113 -8.88 -8.01 -10.21
CA VAL A 113 -10.04 -7.69 -11.05
C VAL A 113 -11.33 -8.25 -10.43
N GLY A 114 -11.32 -9.52 -10.02
CA GLY A 114 -12.51 -10.19 -9.48
C GLY A 114 -13.00 -9.59 -8.16
N TYR A 115 -12.10 -9.05 -7.33
CA TYR A 115 -12.47 -8.35 -6.09
C TYR A 115 -12.57 -6.84 -6.22
N ALA A 116 -12.37 -6.24 -7.39
CA ALA A 116 -12.29 -4.79 -7.54
C ALA A 116 -13.54 -4.06 -7.01
N ALA A 117 -14.74 -4.54 -7.36
CA ALA A 117 -15.99 -3.95 -6.85
C ALA A 117 -16.11 -4.04 -5.32
N ARG A 118 -15.65 -5.14 -4.71
CA ARG A 118 -15.66 -5.30 -3.26
C ARG A 118 -14.63 -4.40 -2.59
N ARG A 119 -13.42 -4.27 -3.16
CA ARG A 119 -12.38 -3.36 -2.67
C ARG A 119 -12.85 -1.91 -2.73
N GLU A 120 -13.54 -1.50 -3.80
CA GLU A 120 -14.14 -0.17 -3.90
C GLU A 120 -15.18 0.04 -2.80
N ALA A 121 -16.11 -0.89 -2.62
CA ALA A 121 -17.17 -0.77 -1.61
C ALA A 121 -16.61 -0.59 -0.19
N VAL A 122 -15.69 -1.48 0.22
CA VAL A 122 -15.03 -1.42 1.53
C VAL A 122 -14.25 -0.11 1.70
N SER A 123 -13.47 0.29 0.70
CA SER A 123 -12.62 1.48 0.81
C SER A 123 -13.44 2.77 0.83
N ARG A 124 -14.54 2.84 0.08
CA ARG A 124 -15.44 4.00 0.10
C ARG A 124 -16.16 4.14 1.43
N GLU A 125 -16.70 3.05 1.96
CA GLU A 125 -17.33 3.05 3.30
C GLU A 125 -16.36 3.58 4.36
N THR A 126 -15.11 3.09 4.35
CA THR A 126 -14.07 3.60 5.25
C THR A 126 -13.76 5.08 5.00
N LEU A 127 -13.60 5.49 3.73
CA LEU A 127 -13.23 6.87 3.37
C LEU A 127 -14.31 7.88 3.77
N ASP A 128 -15.58 7.54 3.60
CA ASP A 128 -16.72 8.40 3.92
C ASP A 128 -16.81 8.73 5.42
N GLY A 129 -16.30 7.83 6.28
CA GLY A 129 -16.22 8.04 7.73
C GLY A 129 -14.93 8.70 8.22
N LEU A 130 -13.96 8.97 7.34
CA LEU A 130 -12.61 9.37 7.73
C LEU A 130 -12.40 10.89 7.59
N ASP A 131 -11.85 11.50 8.64
CA ASP A 131 -11.46 12.90 8.59
C ASP A 131 -10.23 13.08 7.66
N PRO A 132 -10.26 14.02 6.69
CA PRO A 132 -9.13 14.37 5.82
C PRO A 132 -7.80 14.69 6.50
N ASP A 133 -7.83 15.04 7.78
CA ASP A 133 -6.65 15.35 8.59
C ASP A 133 -5.93 14.07 9.06
N ARG A 134 -6.60 12.91 9.02
CA ARG A 134 -6.04 11.62 9.43
C ARG A 134 -5.02 11.14 8.39
N VAL A 135 -3.90 10.61 8.89
CA VAL A 135 -2.84 10.01 8.05
C VAL A 135 -3.36 8.90 7.12
N CYS A 136 -4.41 8.18 7.53
CA CYS A 136 -5.01 7.11 6.72
C CYS A 136 -5.83 7.61 5.52
N PHE A 137 -6.17 8.91 5.45
CA PHE A 137 -7.07 9.45 4.44
C PHE A 137 -6.55 9.22 3.03
N LEU A 138 -5.27 9.51 2.80
CA LEU A 138 -4.62 9.29 1.51
C LEU A 138 -4.44 7.80 1.20
N CYS A 139 -4.17 6.97 2.21
CA CYS A 139 -4.05 5.52 2.01
C CYS A 139 -5.37 4.94 1.49
N ILE A 140 -6.50 5.23 2.15
CA ILE A 140 -7.80 4.72 1.74
C ILE A 140 -8.26 5.35 0.41
N SER A 141 -7.92 6.62 0.16
CA SER A 141 -8.15 7.26 -1.14
C SER A 141 -7.45 6.53 -2.28
N ASN A 142 -6.20 6.09 -2.07
CA ASN A 142 -5.46 5.27 -3.02
C ASN A 142 -6.14 3.91 -3.25
N GLU A 143 -6.67 3.26 -2.21
CA GLU A 143 -7.36 1.97 -2.35
C GLU A 143 -8.63 2.08 -3.19
N VAL A 144 -9.42 3.15 -3.03
CA VAL A 144 -10.57 3.42 -3.91
C VAL A 144 -10.10 3.64 -5.35
N ALA A 145 -9.06 4.46 -5.56
CA ALA A 145 -8.53 4.73 -6.90
C ALA A 145 -7.97 3.47 -7.59
N LYS A 146 -7.24 2.62 -6.87
CA LYS A 146 -6.76 1.32 -7.39
C LYS A 146 -7.92 0.42 -7.80
N ALA A 147 -8.95 0.32 -6.94
CA ALA A 147 -10.13 -0.48 -7.26
C ALA A 147 -10.89 0.04 -8.49
N LEU A 148 -10.90 1.35 -8.73
CA LEU A 148 -11.45 1.95 -9.95
C LEU A 148 -10.60 1.60 -11.19
N ILE A 149 -9.27 1.72 -11.09
CA ILE A 149 -8.35 1.34 -12.18
C ILE A 149 -8.54 -0.13 -12.57
N ASP A 150 -8.60 -1.03 -11.59
CA ASP A 150 -8.79 -2.47 -11.82
C ASP A 150 -10.17 -2.83 -12.41
N GLN A 151 -11.15 -1.92 -12.32
CA GLN A 151 -12.44 -2.01 -13.02
C GLN A 151 -12.43 -1.37 -14.42
N GLY A 152 -11.29 -0.84 -14.88
CA GLY A 152 -11.19 -0.09 -16.13
C GLY A 152 -11.77 1.33 -16.06
N ARG A 153 -12.01 1.86 -14.85
CA ARG A 153 -12.59 3.19 -14.59
C ARG A 153 -11.51 4.21 -14.24
N ALA A 154 -10.43 4.24 -15.02
CA ALA A 154 -9.25 5.05 -14.74
C ALA A 154 -9.53 6.57 -14.73
N ASP A 155 -10.43 7.08 -15.59
CA ASP A 155 -10.85 8.48 -15.56
C ASP A 155 -11.52 8.86 -14.23
N GLU A 156 -12.33 7.96 -13.66
CA GLU A 156 -12.96 8.18 -12.34
C GLU A 156 -11.92 8.15 -11.21
N ALA A 157 -10.88 7.32 -11.34
CA ALA A 157 -9.77 7.31 -10.40
C ALA A 157 -9.03 8.65 -10.40
N LEU A 158 -8.79 9.25 -11.57
CA LEU A 158 -8.16 10.58 -11.69
C LEU A 158 -9.03 11.68 -11.06
N GLN A 159 -10.34 11.66 -11.33
CA GLN A 159 -11.28 12.62 -10.73
C GLN A 159 -11.32 12.49 -9.20
N LEU A 160 -11.30 11.26 -8.69
CA LEU A 160 -11.21 11.01 -7.25
C LEU A 160 -9.92 11.60 -6.68
N ILE A 161 -8.77 11.27 -7.25
CA ILE A 161 -7.46 11.73 -6.76
C ILE A 161 -7.40 13.26 -6.69
N GLU A 162 -7.82 13.95 -7.75
CA GLU A 162 -7.82 15.42 -7.74
C GLU A 162 -8.79 15.98 -6.69
N ARG A 163 -9.96 15.36 -6.50
CA ARG A 163 -10.88 15.73 -5.43
C ARG A 163 -10.26 15.58 -4.05
N GLN A 164 -9.53 14.50 -3.78
CA GLN A 164 -8.90 14.30 -2.47
C GLN A 164 -7.74 15.26 -2.23
N LYS A 165 -6.94 15.56 -3.25
CA LYS A 165 -5.93 16.63 -3.21
C LYS A 165 -6.58 17.97 -2.89
N GLN A 166 -7.69 18.29 -3.55
CA GLN A 166 -8.42 19.55 -3.34
C GLN A 166 -8.98 19.68 -1.91
N ILE A 167 -9.58 18.62 -1.36
CA ILE A 167 -10.08 18.61 0.02
C ILE A 167 -8.96 18.94 1.03
N ARG A 168 -7.77 18.36 0.85
CA ARG A 168 -6.63 18.66 1.74
C ARG A 168 -6.11 20.09 1.55
N ARG A 169 -6.01 20.57 0.31
CA ARG A 169 -5.63 21.97 0.00
C ARG A 169 -6.58 22.97 0.67
N GLU A 170 -7.89 22.75 0.59
CA GLU A 170 -8.91 23.62 1.20
C GLU A 170 -8.81 23.69 2.73
N ARG A 171 -8.28 22.63 3.35
CA ARG A 171 -8.02 22.57 4.79
C ARG A 171 -6.62 23.05 5.19
N GLY A 172 -5.80 23.48 4.22
CA GLY A 172 -4.43 23.90 4.48
C GLY A 172 -3.50 22.74 4.85
N ILE A 173 -3.85 21.52 4.44
CA ILE A 173 -3.09 20.30 4.75
C ILE A 173 -2.27 19.94 3.51
N GLY A 174 -0.95 19.95 3.67
CA GLY A 174 -0.03 19.53 2.61
C GLY A 174 -0.18 18.05 2.27
N PHE A 175 0.04 17.70 1.01
CA PHE A 175 0.31 16.34 0.56
C PHE A 175 1.61 16.37 -0.24
N ASP A 176 2.34 15.26 -0.20
CA ASP A 176 3.61 15.14 -0.91
C ASP A 176 3.36 14.50 -2.29
N PRO A 177 4.11 14.87 -3.34
CA PRO A 177 3.94 14.28 -4.68
C PRO A 177 3.92 12.74 -4.71
N ASP A 178 4.66 12.09 -3.82
CA ASP A 178 4.73 10.63 -3.70
C ASP A 178 3.46 9.97 -3.14
N ASP A 179 2.56 10.73 -2.49
CA ASP A 179 1.33 10.19 -1.87
C ASP A 179 0.37 9.53 -2.87
N PHE A 180 0.33 10.03 -4.11
CA PHE A 180 -0.49 9.47 -5.20
C PHE A 180 0.33 9.01 -6.41
N ALA A 181 1.65 9.18 -6.39
CA ALA A 181 2.50 8.99 -7.56
C ALA A 181 2.23 7.67 -8.29
N ARG A 182 2.24 6.54 -7.57
CA ARG A 182 1.98 5.21 -8.15
C ARG A 182 0.59 5.10 -8.78
N THR A 183 -0.45 5.50 -8.06
CA THR A 183 -1.85 5.27 -8.48
C THR A 183 -2.28 6.25 -9.57
N GLU A 184 -1.90 7.51 -9.46
CA GLU A 184 -2.21 8.54 -10.45
C GLU A 184 -1.49 8.30 -11.78
N SER A 185 -0.18 7.98 -11.74
CA SER A 185 0.55 7.66 -12.98
C SER A 185 0.05 6.36 -13.62
N SER A 186 -0.39 5.37 -12.83
CA SER A 186 -1.05 4.16 -13.34
C SER A 186 -2.40 4.48 -14.01
N ALA A 187 -3.21 5.37 -13.44
CA ALA A 187 -4.47 5.80 -14.05
C ALA A 187 -4.24 6.62 -15.33
N LEU A 188 -3.28 7.55 -15.32
CA LEU A 188 -2.90 8.36 -16.50
C LEU A 188 -2.39 7.47 -17.65
N LEU A 189 -1.56 6.49 -17.33
CA LEU A 189 -1.10 5.47 -18.26
C LEU A 189 -2.26 4.67 -18.86
N ALA A 190 -3.22 4.23 -18.02
CA ALA A 190 -4.38 3.46 -18.49
C ALA A 190 -5.28 4.24 -19.48
N VAL A 191 -5.28 5.58 -19.41
CA VAL A 191 -5.99 6.45 -20.37
C VAL A 191 -5.08 7.02 -21.47
N GLY A 192 -3.83 6.54 -21.58
CA GLY A 192 -2.89 6.92 -22.63
C GLY A 192 -2.24 8.30 -22.47
N ARG A 193 -2.35 8.95 -21.31
CA ARG A 193 -1.75 10.27 -21.00
C ARG A 193 -0.31 10.10 -20.52
N HIS A 194 0.56 9.57 -21.39
CA HIS A 194 1.91 9.14 -21.03
C HIS A 194 2.82 10.25 -20.50
N ASP A 195 2.81 11.43 -21.10
CA ASP A 195 3.67 12.54 -20.66
C ASP A 195 3.29 13.03 -19.27
N GLU A 196 2.00 13.06 -18.96
CA GLU A 196 1.50 13.43 -17.63
C GLU A 196 1.80 12.33 -16.61
N ALA A 197 1.66 11.06 -17.00
CA ALA A 197 2.05 9.93 -16.16
C ALA A 197 3.54 10.00 -15.79
N LEU A 198 4.39 10.37 -16.77
CA LEU A 198 5.82 10.52 -16.56
C LEU A 198 6.14 11.70 -15.62
N ALA A 199 5.47 12.85 -15.81
CA ALA A 199 5.67 13.99 -14.92
C ALA A 199 5.27 13.67 -13.46
N VAL A 200 4.16 12.95 -13.27
CA VAL A 200 3.69 12.54 -11.93
C VAL A 200 4.64 11.54 -11.29
N VAL A 201 5.09 10.51 -12.03
CA VAL A 201 5.98 9.50 -11.47
C VAL A 201 7.36 10.08 -11.14
N ASP A 202 7.87 11.02 -11.95
CA ASP A 202 9.13 11.72 -11.70
C ASP A 202 9.07 12.59 -10.44
N ALA A 203 8.02 13.39 -10.29
CA ALA A 203 7.81 14.21 -9.08
C ALA A 203 7.66 13.33 -7.82
N GLY A 204 6.96 12.20 -7.96
CA GLY A 204 6.82 11.21 -6.91
C GLY A 204 8.15 10.59 -6.50
N LEU A 205 8.94 10.11 -7.45
CA LEU A 205 10.26 9.55 -7.18
C LEU A 205 11.15 10.57 -6.47
N GLU A 206 11.18 11.82 -6.94
CA GLU A 206 12.00 12.87 -6.33
C GLU A 206 11.59 13.17 -4.88
N SER A 207 10.29 13.34 -4.63
CA SER A 207 9.76 13.54 -3.28
C SER A 207 10.03 12.33 -2.37
N GLY A 208 9.84 11.12 -2.91
CA GLY A 208 9.96 9.87 -2.18
C GLY A 208 11.40 9.50 -1.80
N ARG A 209 12.43 10.00 -2.51
CA ARG A 209 13.85 9.64 -2.27
C ARG A 209 14.29 9.78 -0.81
N VAL A 210 13.69 10.71 -0.06
CA VAL A 210 14.10 11.02 1.32
C VAL A 210 13.36 10.14 2.34
N TYR A 211 12.09 9.83 2.09
CA TYR A 211 11.18 9.28 3.10
C TYR A 211 10.63 7.89 2.78
N ARG A 212 10.77 7.42 1.54
CA ARG A 212 10.29 6.11 1.09
C ARG A 212 11.43 5.10 1.09
N GLY A 213 11.11 3.85 1.42
CA GLY A 213 12.06 2.74 1.41
C GLY A 213 12.41 2.26 -0.01
N GLU A 214 13.48 1.48 -0.12
CA GLU A 214 14.01 0.95 -1.38
C GLU A 214 12.95 0.19 -2.21
N SER A 215 12.13 -0.64 -1.54
CA SER A 215 11.06 -1.38 -2.23
C SER A 215 10.06 -0.47 -2.95
N TRP A 216 9.62 0.62 -2.30
CA TRP A 216 8.73 1.59 -2.93
C TRP A 216 9.42 2.29 -4.11
N MET A 217 10.69 2.69 -3.95
CA MET A 217 11.46 3.33 -5.02
C MET A 217 11.58 2.41 -6.24
N ASN A 218 11.80 1.11 -6.01
CA ASN A 218 11.93 0.11 -7.07
C ASN A 218 10.59 -0.19 -7.76
N GLU A 219 9.47 -0.26 -7.03
CA GLU A 219 8.15 -0.38 -7.66
C GLU A 219 7.82 0.82 -8.54
N VAL A 220 8.00 2.04 -8.02
CA VAL A 220 7.66 3.28 -8.74
C VAL A 220 8.62 3.53 -9.91
N GLY A 221 9.89 3.18 -9.77
CA GLY A 221 10.87 3.21 -10.87
C GLY A 221 10.48 2.26 -12.00
N GLN A 222 10.00 1.05 -11.69
CA GLN A 222 9.52 0.12 -12.72
C GLN A 222 8.26 0.62 -13.43
N LEU A 223 7.35 1.28 -12.70
CA LEU A 223 6.20 1.95 -13.31
C LEU A 223 6.63 3.06 -14.27
N ARG A 224 7.65 3.85 -13.90
CA ARG A 224 8.26 4.84 -14.80
C ARG A 224 8.80 4.18 -16.08
N SER A 225 9.59 3.12 -15.97
CA SER A 225 10.09 2.38 -17.14
C SER A 225 8.95 1.82 -18.00
N TRP A 226 7.85 1.38 -17.38
CA TRP A 226 6.65 0.95 -18.11
C TRP A 226 5.97 2.10 -18.86
N ILE A 227 5.91 3.31 -18.27
CA ILE A 227 5.37 4.51 -18.92
C ILE A 227 6.25 4.88 -20.13
N LEU A 228 7.58 4.86 -19.97
CA LEU A 228 8.53 5.11 -21.06
C LEU A 228 8.31 4.12 -22.22
N ALA A 229 8.29 2.82 -21.94
CA ALA A 229 8.04 1.79 -22.95
C ALA A 229 6.67 1.98 -23.63
N SER A 230 5.64 2.35 -22.87
CA SER A 230 4.29 2.61 -23.38
C SER A 230 4.21 3.85 -24.28
N SER A 231 5.10 4.82 -24.07
CA SER A 231 5.25 6.03 -24.88
C SER A 231 6.15 5.87 -26.13
N GLY A 232 6.68 4.66 -26.38
CA GLY A 232 7.60 4.39 -27.49
C GLY A 232 9.07 4.71 -27.20
N ARG A 233 9.41 4.98 -25.94
CA ARG A 233 10.77 5.28 -25.46
C ARG A 233 11.42 4.03 -24.85
N GLY A 234 11.42 2.95 -25.63
CA GLY A 234 11.83 1.62 -25.14
C GLY A 234 13.31 1.52 -24.78
N ASP A 235 14.20 2.23 -25.48
CA ASP A 235 15.64 2.26 -25.14
C ASP A 235 15.89 2.90 -23.76
N GLU A 236 15.16 3.98 -23.45
CA GLU A 236 15.25 4.64 -22.14
C GLU A 236 14.65 3.75 -21.04
N ALA A 237 13.53 3.09 -21.32
CA ALA A 237 12.95 2.11 -20.40
C ALA A 237 13.92 0.95 -20.11
N ALA A 238 14.64 0.47 -21.12
CA ALA A 238 15.62 -0.61 -20.99
C ALA A 238 16.85 -0.19 -20.19
N ALA A 239 17.31 1.05 -20.33
CA ALA A 239 18.47 1.57 -19.63
C ALA A 239 18.27 1.71 -18.11
N GLU A 240 17.03 1.79 -17.65
CA GLU A 240 16.67 2.03 -16.25
C GLU A 240 16.06 0.82 -15.54
N LEU A 241 15.92 -0.31 -16.25
CA LEU A 241 15.37 -1.54 -15.67
C LEU A 241 16.27 -2.04 -14.52
N PRO A 242 15.73 -2.27 -13.31
CA PRO A 242 16.51 -2.88 -12.24
C PRO A 242 16.89 -4.31 -12.60
N GLU A 243 18.00 -4.80 -12.02
CA GLU A 243 18.37 -6.21 -12.20
C GLU A 243 17.32 -7.12 -11.56
N LEU A 244 17.08 -8.31 -12.15
CA LEU A 244 16.10 -9.28 -11.65
C LEU A 244 16.28 -9.60 -10.15
N GLY A 245 17.52 -9.66 -9.67
CA GLY A 245 17.81 -9.92 -8.25
C GLY A 245 17.33 -8.83 -7.29
N GLN A 246 17.18 -7.58 -7.76
CA GLN A 246 16.60 -6.48 -6.98
C GLN A 246 15.08 -6.60 -6.94
N VAL A 247 14.45 -6.97 -8.07
CA VAL A 247 12.99 -7.10 -8.20
C VAL A 247 12.41 -8.18 -7.29
N PHE A 248 13.10 -9.32 -7.15
CA PHE A 248 12.66 -10.42 -6.28
C PHE A 248 12.68 -10.09 -4.79
N ARG A 249 13.50 -9.13 -4.37
CA ARG A 249 13.57 -8.71 -2.97
C ARG A 249 12.41 -7.80 -2.56
N ASP A 250 11.83 -7.08 -3.54
CA ASP A 250 11.03 -5.90 -3.27
C ASP A 250 9.57 -5.97 -3.75
N GLY A 251 9.11 -7.11 -4.27
CA GLY A 251 7.69 -7.32 -4.63
C GLY A 251 7.24 -6.76 -5.99
N GLY A 252 8.15 -6.61 -6.96
CA GLY A 252 7.84 -6.00 -8.28
C GLY A 252 7.66 -6.98 -9.46
N PHE A 253 7.63 -8.29 -9.22
CA PHE A 253 7.89 -9.29 -10.26
C PHE A 253 6.92 -9.25 -11.45
N GLU A 254 5.63 -9.01 -11.23
CA GLU A 254 4.65 -9.03 -12.32
C GLU A 254 4.77 -7.81 -13.25
N ILE A 255 5.02 -6.61 -12.69
CA ILE A 255 5.28 -5.40 -13.50
C ILE A 255 6.57 -5.60 -14.29
N HIS A 256 7.62 -6.10 -13.63
CA HIS A 256 8.90 -6.39 -14.26
C HIS A 256 8.77 -7.38 -15.42
N ARG A 257 8.10 -8.51 -15.19
CA ARG A 257 7.92 -9.58 -16.18
C ARG A 257 7.19 -9.07 -17.42
N ARG A 258 6.11 -8.30 -17.24
CA ARG A 258 5.40 -7.69 -18.37
C ARG A 258 6.31 -6.71 -19.11
N LEU A 259 7.06 -5.87 -18.39
CA LEU A 259 7.93 -4.86 -18.98
C LEU A 259 9.03 -5.49 -19.84
N VAL A 260 9.73 -6.49 -19.29
CA VAL A 260 10.75 -7.25 -20.01
C VAL A 260 10.16 -7.95 -21.23
N THR A 261 8.99 -8.59 -21.09
CA THR A 261 8.31 -9.26 -22.22
C THR A 261 8.04 -8.28 -23.36
N ARG A 262 7.55 -7.08 -23.03
CA ARG A 262 7.31 -6.01 -24.02
C ARG A 262 8.60 -5.53 -24.67
N LEU A 263 9.62 -5.21 -23.88
CA LEU A 263 10.88 -4.68 -24.41
C LEU A 263 11.62 -5.70 -25.29
N VAL A 264 11.52 -6.99 -24.99
CA VAL A 264 12.02 -8.05 -25.88
C VAL A 264 11.21 -8.12 -27.18
N ALA A 265 9.88 -8.05 -27.09
CA ALA A 265 9.01 -8.06 -28.28
C ALA A 265 9.25 -6.85 -29.19
N ASP A 266 9.52 -5.69 -28.60
CA ASP A 266 9.78 -4.44 -29.29
C ASP A 266 11.26 -4.31 -29.77
N GLY A 267 12.13 -5.27 -29.40
CA GLY A 267 13.53 -5.33 -29.86
C GLY A 267 14.52 -4.48 -29.06
N HIS A 268 14.11 -3.95 -27.91
CA HIS A 268 14.94 -3.14 -27.01
C HIS A 268 15.78 -3.98 -26.03
N LEU A 269 15.44 -5.25 -25.82
CA LEU A 269 16.20 -6.20 -25.02
C LEU A 269 16.46 -7.50 -25.79
N ALA A 270 17.62 -8.12 -25.53
CA ALA A 270 17.89 -9.46 -26.02
C ALA A 270 16.98 -10.48 -25.31
N SER A 271 16.53 -11.50 -26.05
CA SER A 271 15.82 -12.63 -25.46
C SER A 271 16.70 -13.33 -24.44
N LEU A 272 16.17 -13.59 -23.24
CA LEU A 272 16.86 -14.30 -22.16
C LEU A 272 17.12 -15.79 -22.47
N ASN A 273 16.73 -16.27 -23.66
CA ASN A 273 17.11 -17.59 -24.16
C ASN A 273 18.43 -17.50 -24.95
N GLY A 274 19.54 -17.47 -24.22
CA GLY A 274 20.91 -17.60 -24.70
C GLY A 274 21.78 -18.30 -23.66
#